data_AF-A0A7G9YY30-F1
#
_entry.id   AF-A0A7G9YY30-F1
#
_cell.length_a   1.000
_cell.length_b   1.000
_cell.length_c   1.000
_cell.angle_alpha   90.00
_cell.angle_beta   90.00
_cell.angle_gamma   90.00
#
_symmetry.space_group_name_H-M   'P 1'
#
loop_
_entity.id
_entity.type
_entity.pdbx_description
1 polymer ?
#
loop_
_entity_poly.entity_id
_entity_poly.type
_entity_poly.pdbx_seq_one_letter_code
_entity_poly.pdbx_strand_id
1 'polypeptide(L)'
;MSTSIKVRGEDKKDFDRLQSELTLRFGKKITQQELFSRIIELVGDAKEIFIKGVYLPLSEGEIEDFRKLQSDWGIVTSEEEIDEILYEK
;
A
#
# COMPACT_ATOMS: atom_id res chain seq x y z
N MET A 1 -8.08 -26.00 -11.39
CA MET A 1 -8.15 -26.71 -10.11
C MET A 1 -8.64 -25.74 -9.05
N SER A 2 -9.56 -26.15 -8.17
CA SER A 2 -10.04 -25.30 -7.08
C SER A 2 -9.19 -25.51 -5.83
N THR A 3 -8.56 -24.46 -5.34
CA THR A 3 -7.79 -24.46 -4.09
C THR A 3 -8.63 -23.84 -2.98
N SER A 4 -8.63 -24.45 -1.79
CA SER A 4 -9.32 -23.90 -0.61
C SER A 4 -8.34 -23.04 0.20
N ILE A 5 -8.76 -21.82 0.55
CA ILE A 5 -8.00 -20.89 1.38
C ILE A 5 -8.75 -20.73 2.70
N LYS A 6 -8.03 -20.82 3.82
CA LYS A 6 -8.59 -20.53 5.14
C LYS A 6 -8.62 -19.02 5.34
N VAL A 7 -9.78 -18.51 5.70
CA VAL A 7 -10.05 -17.08 5.89
C VAL A 7 -10.63 -16.88 7.29
N ARG A 8 -10.28 -15.79 7.97
CA ARG A 8 -10.89 -15.48 9.28
C ARG A 8 -12.36 -15.11 9.07
N GLY A 9 -13.19 -15.30 10.10
CA GLY A 9 -14.63 -15.03 10.00
C GLY A 9 -14.93 -13.55 9.70
N GLU A 10 -14.14 -12.65 10.27
CA GLU A 10 -14.24 -11.19 10.04
C GLU A 10 -13.93 -10.83 8.59
N ASP A 11 -12.77 -11.26 8.09
CA ASP A 11 -12.36 -11.04 6.69
C ASP A 11 -13.38 -11.59 5.69
N LYS A 12 -13.98 -12.76 5.99
CA LYS A 12 -15.05 -13.33 5.16
C LYS A 12 -16.27 -12.42 5.09
N LYS A 13 -16.68 -11.82 6.21
CA LYS A 13 -17.82 -10.92 6.28
C LYS A 13 -17.58 -9.65 5.43
N ASP A 14 -16.37 -9.10 5.50
CA ASP A 14 -16.00 -7.95 4.68
C ASP A 14 -15.94 -8.29 3.20
N PHE A 15 -15.45 -9.48 2.86
CA PHE A 15 -15.43 -9.99 1.49
C PHE A 15 -16.85 -10.17 0.92
N ASP A 16 -17.76 -10.74 1.70
CA ASP A 16 -19.17 -10.92 1.32
C ASP A 16 -19.90 -9.57 1.15
N ARG A 17 -19.56 -8.58 2.00
CA ARG A 17 -20.06 -7.21 1.88
C ARG A 17 -19.59 -6.56 0.57
N LEU A 18 -18.32 -6.68 0.25
CA LEU A 18 -17.75 -6.15 -1.00
C LEU A 18 -18.38 -6.79 -2.23
N GLN A 19 -18.57 -8.11 -2.22
CA GLN A 19 -19.27 -8.83 -3.30
C GLN A 19 -20.70 -8.30 -3.50
N SER A 20 -21.41 -8.06 -2.40
CA SER A 20 -22.79 -7.55 -2.43
C SER A 20 -22.85 -6.13 -3.00
N GLU A 21 -21.93 -5.26 -2.59
CA GLU A 21 -21.84 -3.89 -3.11
C GLU A 21 -21.58 -3.88 -4.62
N LEU A 22 -20.62 -4.69 -5.08
CA LEU A 22 -20.29 -4.78 -6.51
C LEU A 22 -21.47 -5.39 -7.30
N THR A 23 -22.14 -6.40 -6.76
CA THR A 23 -23.35 -6.97 -7.37
C THR A 23 -24.45 -5.93 -7.55
N LEU A 24 -24.65 -5.07 -6.55
CA LEU A 24 -25.63 -3.97 -6.61
C LEU A 24 -25.22 -2.91 -7.65
N ARG A 25 -23.94 -2.50 -7.66
CA ARG A 25 -23.44 -1.48 -8.60
C ARG A 25 -23.47 -1.93 -10.05
N PHE A 26 -23.08 -3.17 -10.34
CA PHE A 26 -22.98 -3.68 -11.71
C PHE A 26 -24.26 -4.37 -12.19
N GLY A 27 -25.24 -4.60 -11.30
CA GLY A 27 -26.51 -5.28 -11.62
C GLY A 27 -26.33 -6.73 -12.06
N LYS A 28 -25.14 -7.32 -11.84
CA LYS A 28 -24.80 -8.69 -12.22
C LYS A 28 -24.28 -9.43 -11.00
N LYS A 29 -24.72 -10.69 -10.85
CA LYS A 29 -24.25 -11.56 -9.77
C LYS A 29 -22.78 -11.90 -10.00
N ILE A 30 -21.91 -11.32 -9.17
CA ILE A 30 -20.48 -11.65 -9.14
C ILE A 30 -20.29 -12.80 -8.15
N THR A 31 -19.46 -13.78 -8.49
CA THR A 31 -19.12 -14.89 -7.58
C THR A 31 -17.95 -14.51 -6.67
N GLN A 32 -17.80 -15.19 -5.52
CA GLN A 32 -16.63 -14.98 -4.65
C GLN A 32 -15.30 -15.27 -5.37
N GLN A 33 -15.27 -16.29 -6.23
CA GLN A 33 -14.08 -16.62 -7.02
C GLN A 33 -13.75 -15.51 -8.02
N GLU A 34 -14.77 -14.95 -8.70
CA GLU A 34 -14.56 -13.87 -9.65
C GLU A 34 -14.09 -12.58 -8.97
N LEU A 35 -14.67 -12.25 -7.80
CA LEU A 35 -14.21 -11.14 -6.97
C LEU A 35 -12.74 -11.34 -6.58
N PHE A 36 -12.39 -12.55 -6.13
CA PHE A 36 -11.02 -12.88 -5.74
C PHE A 36 -10.05 -12.71 -6.92
N SER A 37 -10.38 -13.26 -8.10
CA SER A 37 -9.54 -13.12 -9.29
C SER A 37 -9.33 -11.66 -9.69
N ARG A 38 -10.40 -10.83 -9.67
CA ARG A 38 -10.29 -9.40 -9.98
C ARG A 38 -9.42 -8.64 -8.98
N ILE A 39 -9.50 -8.97 -7.69
CA ILE A 39 -8.63 -8.37 -6.67
C ILE A 39 -7.16 -8.73 -6.94
N ILE A 40 -6.88 -10.00 -7.28
CA ILE A 40 -5.52 -10.43 -7.62
C ILE A 40 -5.01 -9.74 -8.88
N GLU A 41 -5.84 -9.58 -9.92
CA GLU A 41 -5.47 -8.82 -11.13
C GLU A 41 -5.16 -7.36 -10.81
N LEU A 42 -6.03 -6.68 -10.05
CA LEU A 42 -5.82 -5.30 -9.62
C LEU A 42 -4.54 -5.13 -8.80
N VAL A 43 -4.26 -6.06 -7.89
CA VAL A 43 -3.02 -6.05 -7.09
C VAL A 43 -1.80 -6.39 -7.93
N GLY A 44 -1.95 -7.26 -8.94
CA GLY A 44 -0.88 -7.56 -9.90
C GLY A 44 -0.47 -6.32 -10.69
N ASP A 45 -1.44 -5.55 -11.17
CA ASP A 45 -1.20 -4.29 -11.90
C ASP A 45 -0.69 -3.17 -10.98
N ALA A 46 -1.10 -3.17 -9.71
CA ALA A 46 -0.70 -2.20 -8.68
C ALA A 46 0.34 -2.75 -7.69
N LYS A 47 1.19 -3.69 -8.12
CA LYS A 47 2.12 -4.43 -7.25
C LYS A 47 2.98 -3.52 -6.37
N GLU A 48 3.50 -2.44 -6.93
CA GLU A 48 4.30 -1.44 -6.20
C GLU A 48 3.51 -0.71 -5.12
N ILE A 49 2.23 -0.40 -5.36
CA ILE A 49 1.37 0.25 -4.37
C ILE A 49 1.02 -0.72 -3.24
N PHE A 50 0.76 -1.99 -3.58
CA PHE A 50 0.50 -3.03 -2.60
C PHE A 50 1.73 -3.30 -1.72
N ILE A 51 2.93 -3.38 -2.31
CA ILE A 51 4.19 -3.54 -1.58
C ILE A 51 4.47 -2.31 -0.70
N LYS A 52 4.27 -1.09 -1.20
CA LYS A 52 4.50 0.15 -0.42
C LYS A 52 3.45 0.39 0.67
N GLY A 53 2.21 -0.07 0.48
CA GLY A 53 1.16 -0.01 1.50
C GLY A 53 1.45 -0.91 2.70
N VAL A 54 2.22 -1.98 2.49
CA VAL A 54 2.91 -2.69 3.56
C VAL A 54 4.17 -1.89 3.86
N TYR A 55 4.08 -0.87 4.71
CA TYR A 55 5.23 -0.12 5.21
C TYR A 55 6.23 -1.10 5.87
N LEU A 56 7.13 -1.64 5.08
CA LEU A 56 8.35 -2.26 5.56
C LEU A 56 9.33 -1.09 5.75
N PRO A 57 9.94 -0.96 6.93
CA PRO A 57 11.06 -0.03 7.07
C PRO A 57 12.08 -0.35 5.98
N LEU A 58 12.66 0.70 5.37
CA LEU A 58 13.76 0.53 4.43
C LEU A 58 14.77 -0.44 5.05
N SER A 59 15.22 -1.41 4.28
CA SER A 59 16.30 -2.28 4.73
C SER A 59 17.56 -1.46 5.01
N GLU A 60 18.45 -1.95 5.88
CA GLU A 60 19.68 -1.22 6.21
C GLU A 60 20.50 -0.87 4.95
N GLY A 61 20.50 -1.75 3.93
CA GLY A 61 21.16 -1.50 2.65
C GLY A 61 20.51 -0.37 1.84
N GLU A 62 19.19 -0.28 1.83
CA GLU A 62 18.47 0.83 1.17
C GLU A 62 18.66 2.16 1.90
N ILE A 63 18.76 2.13 3.23
CA ILE A 63 19.10 3.31 4.04
C ILE A 63 20.53 3.76 3.71
N GLU A 64 21.46 2.83 3.55
CA GLU A 64 22.85 3.15 3.22
C GLU A 64 22.98 3.72 1.81
N ASP A 65 22.27 3.17 0.83
CA ASP A 65 22.23 3.71 -0.53
C ASP A 65 21.57 5.10 -0.57
N PHE A 66 20.52 5.31 0.22
CA PHE A 66 19.92 6.63 0.39
C PHE A 66 20.89 7.64 1.02
N ARG A 67 21.67 7.23 2.04
CA ARG A 67 22.72 8.07 2.63
C ARG A 67 23.84 8.40 1.66
N LYS A 68 24.19 7.49 0.73
CA LYS A 68 25.19 7.78 -0.32
C LYS A 68 24.72 8.84 -1.33
N LEU A 69 23.41 9.04 -1.49
CA LEU A 69 22.86 10.10 -2.34
C LEU A 69 22.96 11.48 -1.68
N GLN A 70 23.09 11.54 -0.35
CA GLN A 70 23.28 12.79 0.36
C GLN A 70 24.69 13.31 0.07
N SER A 71 24.76 14.52 -0.46
CA SER A 71 26.02 15.24 -0.61
C SER A 71 26.11 16.28 0.50
N ASP A 72 27.22 16.30 1.23
CA ASP A 72 27.50 17.40 2.15
C ASP A 72 27.72 18.67 1.34
N TRP A 73 26.85 19.66 1.53
CA TRP A 73 26.93 20.96 0.84
C TRP A 73 27.83 21.95 1.60
N GLY A 74 28.43 21.53 2.72
CA GLY A 74 29.32 22.37 3.54
C GLY A 74 28.60 23.46 4.31
N ILE A 75 27.25 23.41 4.35
CA ILE A 75 26.41 24.35 5.07
C ILE A 75 25.86 23.61 6.29
N VAL A 76 26.14 24.13 7.48
CA VAL A 76 25.54 23.64 8.71
C VAL A 76 24.25 24.40 8.92
N THR A 77 23.12 23.75 8.65
CA THR A 77 21.79 24.28 8.98
C THR A 77 21.41 23.91 10.40
N SER A 78 20.97 24.89 11.20
CA SER A 78 20.40 24.64 12.52
C SER A 78 18.89 24.38 12.45
N GLU A 79 18.32 23.85 13.53
CA GLU A 79 16.87 23.64 13.63
C GLU A 79 16.12 24.99 13.53
N GLU A 80 16.65 26.04 14.15
CA GLU A 80 16.05 27.38 14.11
C GLU A 80 16.00 27.97 12.69
N GLU A 81 17.05 27.78 11.89
CA GLU A 81 17.10 28.25 10.49
C GLU A 81 16.10 27.51 9.59
N ILE A 82 15.92 26.21 9.82
CA ILE A 82 14.94 25.40 9.08
C ILE A 82 13.53 25.87 9.42
N ASP A 83 13.27 26.14 10.70
CA ASP A 83 11.96 26.58 11.16
C ASP A 83 11.59 27.98 10.62
N GLU A 84 12.54 28.90 10.56
CA GLU A 84 12.35 30.23 9.98
C GLU A 84 11.96 30.15 8.50
N ILE A 85 12.63 29.28 7.72
CA ILE A 85 12.39 29.14 6.28
C ILE A 85 11.09 28.38 5.96
N LEU A 86 10.79 27.30 6.69
CA LEU A 86 9.66 26.42 6.36
C LEU A 86 8.36 26.82 7.05
N TYR A 87 8.44 27.49 8.20
CA TYR A 87 7.26 27.81 9.01
C TYR A 87 7.05 29.32 9.24
N GLU A 88 7.85 30.19 8.61
CA GLU A 88 7.72 31.66 8.66
C GLU A 88 7.51 32.19 10.09
N LYS A 89 8.31 31.71 11.06
CA LYS A 89 8.25 32.17 12.45
C LYS A 89 9.29 33.24 12.77
#